data_AF-A0A9W4XP29-F1
#
_entry.id   AF-A0A9W4XP29-F1
#
_cell.length_a   1.000
_cell.length_b   1.000
_cell.length_c   1.000
_cell.angle_alpha   90.00
_cell.angle_beta   90.00
_cell.angle_gamma   90.00
#
_symmetry.space_group_name_H-M   'P 1'
#
loop_
_entity.id
_entity.type
_entity.pdbx_description
1 polymer ?
#
loop_
_entity_poly.entity_id
_entity_poly.type
_entity_poly.pdbx_seq_one_letter_code
_entity_poly.pdbx_strand_id
1 'polypeptide(L)'
;MLGIVSAGLIHRDNASNGTIYFFDKGGSKKLSGPPVYLWRTSLRKINPDGSDITNVQEYGPPVQTPNEPLGARSFSYDPVGKQFYFASSRNVFRIEFDGTSLTNLVTDTEYLQSVVVHKQKVWYSTFHSGLIKRMNLDGSDVETFLNVSQGLNPIQWASSSARGIAIDDTNNFIYWSSDGGADFALPHRGSIRRAPLQANTTAIEVLAQDIIYPLQMRLSQSGALYWGEANYTTAALRRAYFAPDRVLQPGDTEIETLFSNKTHPELLPYPLTGFALSSNEEKAWITAVDDFTNSGRIIEASLSGGESRIVINNTTLTGLPIGVEYII
;
A
#
# COMPACT_ATOMS: atom_id res chain seq x y z
N MET A 1 -20.82 -3.01 53.97
CA MET A 1 -19.50 -2.87 53.33
C MET A 1 -19.41 -3.96 52.27
N LEU A 2 -19.73 -3.63 51.01
CA LEU A 2 -19.45 -4.43 49.83
C LEU A 2 -19.44 -3.45 48.66
N GLY A 3 -18.25 -3.31 48.08
CA GLY A 3 -17.86 -2.22 47.20
C GLY A 3 -18.40 -2.37 45.79
N ILE A 4 -18.65 -1.19 45.21
CA ILE A 4 -19.03 -0.93 43.83
C ILE A 4 -17.92 -1.46 42.91
N VAL A 5 -18.29 -2.29 41.94
CA VAL A 5 -17.42 -2.68 40.83
C VAL A 5 -17.31 -1.47 39.91
N SER A 6 -16.12 -0.88 39.87
CA SER A 6 -15.75 0.17 38.92
C SER A 6 -15.86 -0.37 37.50
N ALA A 7 -16.79 0.15 36.72
CA ALA A 7 -16.78 0.01 35.27
C ALA A 7 -15.49 0.64 34.73
N GLY A 8 -14.55 -0.19 34.28
CA GLY A 8 -13.35 0.27 33.59
C GLY A 8 -13.77 1.04 32.35
N LEU A 9 -13.30 2.29 32.22
CA LEU A 9 -13.38 3.07 31.01
C LEU A 9 -12.85 2.22 29.85
N ILE A 10 -13.74 1.81 28.95
CA ILE A 10 -13.35 1.47 27.59
C ILE A 10 -12.94 2.83 26.99
N HIS A 11 -11.63 3.06 26.84
CA HIS A 11 -11.14 4.10 25.93
C HIS A 11 -11.60 3.69 24.54
N ARG A 12 -12.78 4.16 24.15
CA ARG A 12 -13.11 4.28 22.73
C ARG A 12 -12.18 5.36 22.23
N ASP A 13 -11.06 4.95 21.65
CA ASP A 13 -10.25 5.86 20.85
C ASP A 13 -11.16 6.41 19.75
N ASN A 14 -11.63 7.63 19.94
CA ASN A 14 -12.32 8.34 18.87
C ASN A 14 -11.27 8.50 17.77
N ALA A 15 -11.52 7.85 16.61
CA ALA A 15 -10.70 7.96 15.40
C ALA A 15 -10.50 9.42 14.88
N SER A 16 -11.00 10.42 15.61
CA SER A 16 -10.85 11.86 15.35
C SER A 16 -9.50 12.47 15.73
N ASN A 17 -8.63 11.76 16.46
CA ASN A 17 -7.35 12.33 16.92
C ASN A 17 -6.16 12.04 16.00
N GLY A 18 -6.29 11.12 15.04
CA GLY A 18 -5.22 10.83 14.07
C GLY A 18 -5.25 11.77 12.86
N THR A 19 -4.20 11.72 12.06
CA THR A 19 -4.04 12.44 10.80
C THR A 19 -3.83 11.44 9.67
N ILE A 20 -4.48 11.67 8.53
CA ILE A 20 -4.24 10.90 7.31
C ILE A 20 -3.11 11.56 6.55
N TYR A 21 -2.04 10.82 6.29
CA TYR A 21 -1.00 11.22 5.35
C TYR A 21 -1.18 10.45 4.06
N PHE A 22 -1.05 11.12 2.93
CA PHE A 22 -1.13 10.44 1.63
C PHE A 22 -0.21 11.09 0.63
N PHE A 23 0.21 10.28 -0.32
CA PHE A 23 0.92 10.74 -1.50
C PHE A 23 -0.06 10.80 -2.67
N ASP A 24 0.05 11.83 -3.48
CA ASP A 24 -0.66 11.95 -4.74
C ASP A 24 0.28 12.24 -5.90
N LYS A 25 -0.07 11.72 -7.07
CA LYS A 25 0.57 12.08 -8.35
C LYS A 25 -0.32 13.08 -9.07
N GLY A 26 0.28 14.02 -9.81
CA GLY A 26 -0.49 14.91 -10.69
C GLY A 26 -1.28 14.11 -11.72
N GLY A 27 -2.18 14.80 -12.42
CA GLY A 27 -3.02 14.18 -13.44
C GLY A 27 -2.53 14.33 -14.87
N SER A 28 -2.83 13.37 -15.75
CA SER A 28 -2.76 13.58 -17.20
C SER A 28 -4.01 14.31 -17.67
N LYS A 29 -3.87 15.38 -18.45
CA LYS A 29 -5.02 16.00 -19.12
C LYS A 29 -5.18 15.50 -20.56
N LYS A 30 -6.35 14.91 -20.81
CA LYS A 30 -7.17 14.72 -22.04
C LYS A 30 -6.50 14.37 -23.39
N LEU A 31 -7.12 13.40 -24.07
CA LEU A 31 -6.92 12.97 -25.46
C LEU A 31 -7.12 14.06 -26.55
N SER A 32 -7.60 15.26 -26.20
CA SER A 32 -7.83 16.35 -27.18
C SER A 32 -7.47 17.73 -26.60
N GLY A 33 -6.41 18.33 -27.13
CA GLY A 33 -5.83 19.62 -26.72
C GLY A 33 -4.29 19.52 -26.64
N PRO A 34 -3.55 20.65 -26.65
CA PRO A 34 -2.10 20.59 -26.44
C PRO A 34 -1.80 19.95 -25.07
N PRO A 35 -0.91 18.95 -25.00
CA PRO A 35 -0.60 18.26 -23.76
C PRO A 35 0.04 19.23 -22.76
N VAL A 36 -0.55 19.39 -21.58
CA VAL A 36 0.09 20.09 -20.46
C VAL A 36 0.52 19.04 -19.45
N TYR A 37 1.82 18.71 -19.44
CA TYR A 37 2.41 17.82 -18.45
C TYR A 37 2.65 18.62 -17.16
N LEU A 38 1.72 18.55 -16.20
CA LEU A 38 1.71 19.36 -14.96
C LEU A 38 2.10 18.58 -13.68
N TRP A 39 2.70 17.38 -13.81
CA TRP A 39 2.74 16.34 -12.75
C TRP A 39 3.41 16.77 -11.44
N ARG A 40 2.66 17.48 -10.60
CA ARG A 40 3.05 17.73 -9.22
C ARG A 40 2.79 16.48 -8.41
N THR A 41 3.83 15.93 -7.81
CA THR A 41 3.68 14.87 -6.82
C THR A 41 3.73 15.51 -5.45
N SER A 42 2.78 15.20 -4.57
CA SER A 42 2.71 15.85 -3.27
C SER A 42 2.60 14.85 -2.14
N LEU A 43 3.29 15.13 -1.04
CA LEU A 43 2.97 14.61 0.28
C LEU A 43 1.94 15.55 0.90
N ARG A 44 0.79 15.02 1.31
CA ARG A 44 -0.27 15.79 1.95
C ARG A 44 -0.67 15.16 3.27
N LYS A 45 -1.28 15.99 4.11
CA LYS A 45 -1.99 15.56 5.31
C LYS A 45 -3.39 16.14 5.36
N ILE A 46 -4.32 15.43 5.98
CA ILE A 46 -5.71 15.84 6.14
C ILE A 46 -6.29 15.24 7.42
N ASN A 47 -7.24 15.94 8.04
CA ASN A 47 -7.99 15.39 9.16
C ASN A 47 -8.89 14.23 8.67
N PRO A 48 -9.21 13.24 9.53
CA PRO A 48 -10.06 12.11 9.16
C PRO A 48 -11.47 12.48 8.69
N ASP A 49 -11.96 13.65 9.07
CA ASP A 49 -13.24 14.21 8.62
C ASP A 49 -13.18 14.94 7.26
N GLY A 50 -11.99 15.05 6.67
CA GLY A 50 -11.75 15.74 5.41
C GLY A 50 -11.42 17.22 5.55
N SER A 51 -11.33 17.75 6.77
CA SER A 51 -10.91 19.14 7.03
C SER A 51 -9.38 19.30 7.03
N ASP A 52 -8.91 20.55 6.99
CA ASP A 52 -7.51 20.96 7.14
C ASP A 52 -6.48 20.26 6.23
N ILE A 53 -6.87 20.05 4.96
CA ILE A 53 -5.93 19.53 3.97
C ILE A 53 -4.74 20.49 3.79
N THR A 54 -3.53 19.96 3.97
CA THR A 54 -2.29 20.72 3.89
C THR A 54 -1.29 20.02 2.97
N ASN A 55 -0.64 20.79 2.10
CA ASN A 55 0.51 20.31 1.33
C ASN A 55 1.76 20.35 2.23
N VAL A 56 2.34 19.19 2.50
CA VAL A 56 3.55 19.06 3.32
C VAL A 56 4.78 19.31 2.45
N GLN A 57 4.81 18.71 1.25
CA GLN A 57 5.88 18.89 0.28
C GLN A 57 5.40 18.58 -1.14
N GLU A 58 5.86 19.35 -2.12
CA GLU A 58 5.48 19.22 -3.53
C GLU A 58 6.72 19.11 -4.43
N TYR A 59 6.60 18.32 -5.49
CA TYR A 59 7.66 18.02 -6.46
C TYR A 59 7.14 18.15 -7.88
N GLY A 60 8.00 18.47 -8.84
CA GLY A 60 7.64 18.62 -10.24
C GLY A 60 7.55 20.09 -10.70
N PRO A 61 7.00 20.36 -11.90
CA PRO A 61 7.16 21.65 -12.57
C PRO A 61 6.58 22.86 -11.79
N PRO A 62 7.17 24.07 -11.98
CA PRO A 62 8.14 24.41 -13.03
C PRO A 62 9.61 24.17 -12.66
N VAL A 63 9.92 23.91 -11.39
CA VAL A 63 11.30 23.69 -10.93
C VAL A 63 11.47 22.20 -10.67
N GLN A 64 11.93 21.47 -11.70
CA GLN A 64 12.29 20.06 -11.54
C GLN A 64 13.73 19.96 -11.03
N THR A 65 13.89 19.37 -9.85
CA THR A 65 15.19 18.97 -9.33
C THR A 65 15.51 17.52 -9.71
N PRO A 66 16.78 17.15 -9.93
CA PRO A 66 17.15 15.75 -10.01
C PRO A 66 16.77 15.03 -8.71
N ASN A 67 16.24 13.81 -8.80
CA ASN A 67 15.82 12.97 -7.65
C ASN A 67 14.52 13.43 -6.95
N GLU A 68 13.45 13.58 -7.71
CA GLU A 68 12.10 13.76 -7.18
C GLU A 68 11.28 12.46 -7.25
N PRO A 69 10.35 12.22 -6.32
CA PRO A 69 9.51 11.03 -6.32
C PRO A 69 8.34 11.05 -7.31
N LEU A 70 8.58 11.58 -8.51
CA LEU A 70 7.55 11.69 -9.53
C LEU A 70 7.02 10.31 -9.91
N GLY A 71 5.71 10.12 -9.85
CA GLY A 71 5.09 8.83 -10.17
C GLY A 71 5.38 7.74 -9.13
N ALA A 72 5.48 8.12 -7.85
CA ALA A 72 5.45 7.19 -6.73
C ALA A 72 4.26 6.21 -6.83
N ARG A 73 4.40 5.03 -6.24
CA ARG A 73 3.42 3.93 -6.32
C ARG A 73 3.13 3.24 -5.01
N SER A 74 4.06 3.34 -4.07
CA SER A 74 3.97 2.72 -2.76
C SER A 74 4.52 3.68 -1.72
N PHE A 75 3.95 3.60 -0.53
CA PHE A 75 4.13 4.53 0.57
C PHE A 75 4.12 3.74 1.88
N SER A 76 5.07 4.03 2.76
CA SER A 76 5.20 3.39 4.06
C SER A 76 5.77 4.37 5.09
N TYR A 77 5.34 4.27 6.34
CA TYR A 77 5.75 5.14 7.43
C TYR A 77 6.55 4.37 8.49
N ASP A 78 7.68 4.95 8.91
CA ASP A 78 8.42 4.51 10.09
C ASP A 78 8.02 5.37 11.31
N PRO A 79 7.28 4.80 12.28
CA PRO A 79 6.88 5.53 13.48
C PRO A 79 8.04 5.86 14.43
N VAL A 80 9.15 5.12 14.37
CA VAL A 80 10.31 5.34 15.26
C VAL A 80 11.15 6.50 14.74
N GLY A 81 11.54 6.43 13.47
CA GLY A 81 12.30 7.48 12.81
C GLY A 81 11.47 8.73 12.48
N LYS A 82 10.13 8.63 12.48
CA LYS A 82 9.21 9.64 11.96
C LYS A 82 9.57 10.02 10.53
N GLN A 83 9.60 9.03 9.66
CA GLN A 83 10.03 9.17 8.27
C GLN A 83 9.07 8.44 7.34
N PHE A 84 8.85 9.00 6.16
CA PHE A 84 8.13 8.29 5.10
C PHE A 84 9.10 7.74 4.05
N TYR A 85 8.75 6.59 3.52
CA TYR A 85 9.45 5.90 2.46
C TYR A 85 8.53 5.70 1.26
N PHE A 86 9.04 5.93 0.06
CA PHE A 86 8.25 5.80 -1.17
C PHE A 86 9.08 5.21 -2.29
N ALA A 87 8.44 4.35 -3.06
CA ALA A 87 8.98 3.81 -4.30
C ALA A 87 8.39 4.59 -5.49
N SER A 88 9.26 5.17 -6.31
CA SER A 88 8.91 5.77 -7.59
C SER A 88 9.75 5.14 -8.69
N SER A 89 9.10 4.50 -9.66
CA SER A 89 9.71 3.88 -10.86
C SER A 89 10.96 3.03 -10.61
N ARG A 90 12.11 3.64 -10.31
CA ARG A 90 13.42 3.02 -10.07
C ARG A 90 14.05 3.40 -8.73
N ASN A 91 13.43 4.30 -7.98
CA ASN A 91 14.01 4.91 -6.80
C ASN A 91 13.22 4.56 -5.55
N VAL A 92 13.93 4.27 -4.46
CA VAL A 92 13.37 4.37 -3.12
C VAL A 92 13.89 5.63 -2.48
N PHE A 93 12.97 6.43 -1.97
CA PHE A 93 13.27 7.68 -1.30
C PHE A 93 12.83 7.62 0.15
N ARG A 94 13.42 8.52 0.94
CA ARG A 94 13.06 8.81 2.33
C ARG A 94 12.86 10.31 2.50
N ILE A 95 11.87 10.69 3.29
CA ILE A 95 11.62 12.08 3.68
C ILE A 95 11.29 12.12 5.19
N GLU A 96 11.64 13.22 5.84
CA GLU A 96 11.22 13.46 7.21
C GLU A 96 9.70 13.70 7.27
N PHE A 97 9.10 13.39 8.42
CA PHE A 97 7.65 13.53 8.62
C PHE A 97 7.10 14.95 8.33
N ASP A 98 7.94 15.97 8.50
CA ASP A 98 7.60 17.38 8.25
C ASP A 98 7.79 17.81 6.78
N GLY A 99 8.23 16.92 5.90
CA GLY A 99 8.48 17.21 4.48
C GLY A 99 9.92 17.59 4.14
N THR A 100 10.81 17.68 5.12
CA THR A 100 12.20 18.07 4.88
C THR A 100 13.11 16.90 4.51
N SER A 101 14.33 17.23 4.09
CA SER A 101 15.44 16.29 3.90
C SER A 101 15.15 15.08 3.00
N LEU A 102 14.44 15.32 1.89
CA LEU A 102 14.25 14.32 0.84
C LEU A 102 15.59 13.72 0.42
N THR A 103 15.72 12.39 0.55
CA THR A 103 16.92 11.64 0.22
C THR A 103 16.57 10.49 -0.72
N ASN A 104 17.28 10.35 -1.83
CA ASN A 104 17.24 9.15 -2.67
C ASN A 104 18.14 8.08 -2.03
N LEU A 105 17.56 7.00 -1.51
CA LEU A 105 18.30 5.95 -0.83
C LEU A 105 18.92 4.96 -1.81
N VAL A 106 18.19 4.62 -2.88
CA VAL A 106 18.67 3.68 -3.89
C VAL A 106 18.08 4.00 -5.25
N THR A 107 18.89 3.84 -6.29
CA THR A 107 18.44 3.78 -7.68
C THR A 107 18.67 2.36 -8.18
N ASP A 108 17.58 1.65 -8.46
CA ASP A 108 17.59 0.31 -9.02
C ASP A 108 17.39 0.38 -10.55
N THR A 109 17.94 -0.58 -11.29
CA THR A 109 17.69 -0.68 -12.74
C THR A 109 16.31 -1.26 -13.04
N GLU A 110 15.73 -1.89 -12.03
CA GLU A 110 14.48 -2.62 -12.08
C GLU A 110 13.29 -1.73 -11.73
N TYR A 111 12.12 -2.07 -12.26
CA TYR A 111 10.91 -1.32 -11.98
C TYR A 111 10.34 -1.66 -10.60
N LEU A 112 10.27 -0.70 -9.68
CA LEU A 112 9.86 -0.91 -8.29
C LEU A 112 8.33 -0.91 -8.15
N GLN A 113 7.81 -1.84 -7.33
CA GLN A 113 6.36 -1.98 -7.09
C GLN A 113 5.96 -1.58 -5.67
N SER A 114 6.67 -2.09 -4.67
CA SER A 114 6.34 -1.90 -3.26
C SER A 114 7.54 -1.39 -2.47
N VAL A 115 7.28 -0.61 -1.43
CA VAL A 115 8.23 -0.32 -0.35
C VAL A 115 7.53 -0.46 1.00
N VAL A 116 8.22 -1.08 1.96
CA VAL A 116 7.78 -1.21 3.35
C VAL A 116 8.97 -1.01 4.26
N VAL A 117 8.81 -0.19 5.30
CA VAL A 117 9.81 -0.08 6.37
C VAL A 117 9.36 -0.94 7.56
N HIS A 118 10.27 -1.78 8.07
CA HIS A 118 10.03 -2.64 9.23
C HIS A 118 11.34 -2.89 9.99
N LYS A 119 11.35 -2.63 11.31
CA LYS A 119 12.50 -2.83 12.22
C LYS A 119 13.87 -2.48 11.61
N GLN A 120 14.14 -1.20 11.42
CA GLN A 120 15.40 -0.66 10.88
C GLN A 120 15.81 -1.14 9.48
N LYS A 121 14.90 -1.76 8.74
CA LYS A 121 15.14 -2.20 7.36
C LYS A 121 14.06 -1.66 6.44
N VAL A 122 14.48 -1.28 5.24
CA VAL A 122 13.58 -0.97 4.13
C VAL A 122 13.53 -2.18 3.22
N TRP A 123 12.33 -2.65 2.93
CA TRP A 123 12.01 -3.77 2.05
C TRP A 123 11.36 -3.23 0.79
N TYR A 124 11.75 -3.73 -0.37
CA TYR A 124 11.17 -3.29 -1.63
C TYR A 124 11.16 -4.42 -2.67
N SER A 125 10.25 -4.33 -3.63
CA SER A 125 10.10 -5.35 -4.67
C SER A 125 10.35 -4.82 -6.07
N THR A 126 10.87 -5.70 -6.93
CA THR A 126 11.14 -5.43 -8.34
C THR A 126 10.19 -6.21 -9.25
N PHE A 127 9.66 -5.53 -10.26
CA PHE A 127 8.73 -6.08 -11.24
C PHE A 127 9.46 -6.91 -12.31
N HIS A 128 10.47 -6.34 -12.98
CA HIS A 128 11.13 -7.02 -14.11
C HIS A 128 11.90 -8.27 -13.68
N SER A 129 12.53 -8.27 -12.50
CA SER A 129 13.30 -9.40 -11.99
C SER A 129 12.58 -10.24 -10.94
N GLY A 130 11.42 -9.80 -10.42
CA GLY A 130 10.64 -10.56 -9.45
C GLY A 130 11.40 -10.81 -8.15
N LEU A 131 12.17 -9.82 -7.67
CA LEU A 131 12.95 -9.93 -6.45
C LEU A 131 12.29 -9.14 -5.32
N ILE A 132 12.40 -9.65 -4.10
CA ILE A 132 12.22 -8.88 -2.88
C ILE A 132 13.61 -8.60 -2.33
N LYS A 133 13.94 -7.31 -2.20
CA LYS A 133 15.21 -6.81 -1.69
C LYS A 133 15.00 -6.11 -0.36
N ARG A 134 16.08 -5.97 0.41
CA ARG A 134 16.09 -5.14 1.62
C ARG A 134 17.39 -4.37 1.77
N MET A 135 17.36 -3.30 2.54
CA MET A 135 18.51 -2.43 2.83
C MET A 135 18.39 -1.81 4.23
N ASN A 136 19.48 -1.21 4.72
CA ASN A 136 19.47 -0.36 5.92
C ASN A 136 18.66 0.93 5.66
N LEU A 137 18.21 1.61 6.72
CA LEU A 137 17.43 2.87 6.61
C LEU A 137 18.16 4.02 5.92
N ASP A 138 19.49 3.94 5.80
CA ASP A 138 20.33 4.91 5.10
C ASP A 138 20.61 4.53 3.64
N GLY A 139 20.06 3.41 3.16
CA GLY A 139 20.25 2.90 1.80
C GLY A 139 21.45 1.98 1.62
N SER A 140 22.26 1.75 2.67
CA SER A 140 23.39 0.82 2.61
C SER A 140 22.96 -0.65 2.72
N ASP A 141 23.88 -1.57 2.41
CA ASP A 141 23.70 -3.03 2.50
C ASP A 141 22.46 -3.55 1.75
N VAL A 142 22.27 -3.07 0.52
CA VAL A 142 21.23 -3.60 -0.37
C VAL A 142 21.53 -5.06 -0.68
N GLU A 143 20.60 -5.94 -0.34
CA GLU A 143 20.69 -7.37 -0.64
C GLU A 143 19.36 -7.92 -1.20
N THR A 144 19.48 -8.93 -2.06
CA THR A 144 18.33 -9.75 -2.46
C THR A 144 17.96 -10.67 -1.31
N PHE A 145 16.74 -10.54 -0.80
CA PHE A 145 16.24 -11.39 0.27
C PHE A 145 15.53 -12.62 -0.27
N LEU A 146 14.69 -12.47 -1.29
CA LEU A 146 13.92 -13.56 -1.88
C LEU A 146 13.75 -13.38 -3.39
N ASN A 147 13.86 -14.47 -4.14
CA ASN A 147 13.49 -14.52 -5.55
C ASN A 147 12.09 -15.11 -5.68
N VAL A 148 11.12 -14.29 -6.10
CA VAL A 148 9.71 -14.66 -6.29
C VAL A 148 9.32 -14.72 -7.76
N SER A 149 10.28 -14.67 -8.68
CA SER A 149 10.04 -14.53 -10.13
C SER A 149 9.22 -15.64 -10.77
N GLN A 150 9.25 -16.86 -10.23
CA GLN A 150 8.68 -18.07 -10.85
C GLN A 150 9.18 -18.29 -12.29
N GLY A 151 10.43 -17.91 -12.56
CA GLY A 151 11.05 -17.98 -13.87
C GLY A 151 10.80 -16.72 -14.70
N LEU A 152 11.17 -16.79 -15.98
CA LEU A 152 11.04 -15.67 -16.92
C LEU A 152 9.96 -15.97 -17.96
N ASN A 153 9.25 -14.92 -18.37
CA ASN A 153 8.28 -14.94 -19.46
C ASN A 153 8.97 -14.69 -20.83
N PRO A 154 8.25 -14.77 -21.97
CA PRO A 154 8.85 -14.63 -23.30
C PRO A 154 9.51 -13.27 -23.60
N ILE A 155 9.14 -12.21 -22.88
CA ILE A 155 9.77 -10.88 -22.98
C ILE A 155 10.91 -10.69 -21.96
N GLN A 156 11.37 -11.79 -21.35
CA GLN A 156 12.48 -11.86 -20.39
C GLN A 156 12.25 -11.07 -19.09
N TRP A 157 10.99 -10.84 -18.70
CA TRP A 157 10.64 -10.36 -17.37
C TRP A 157 10.20 -11.52 -16.48
N ALA A 158 10.20 -11.31 -15.18
CA ALA A 158 9.72 -12.28 -14.22
C ALA A 158 8.27 -12.72 -14.51
N SER A 159 8.01 -14.01 -14.34
CA SER A 159 6.69 -14.62 -14.44
C SER A 159 5.80 -14.32 -13.21
N SER A 160 6.34 -13.67 -12.18
CA SER A 160 5.64 -13.22 -10.99
C SER A 160 6.46 -12.12 -10.32
N SER A 161 5.77 -11.14 -9.73
CA SER A 161 6.39 -10.12 -8.90
C SER A 161 5.55 -9.81 -7.66
N ALA A 162 6.21 -9.32 -6.61
CA ALA A 162 5.55 -8.88 -5.39
C ALA A 162 5.01 -7.45 -5.55
N ARG A 163 3.69 -7.26 -5.41
CA ARG A 163 3.05 -5.93 -5.48
C ARG A 163 2.86 -5.26 -4.12
N GLY A 164 2.73 -6.06 -3.08
CA GLY A 164 2.69 -5.67 -1.68
C GLY A 164 3.54 -6.62 -0.87
N ILE A 165 4.16 -6.11 0.18
CA ILE A 165 4.97 -6.88 1.14
C ILE A 165 4.38 -6.61 2.53
N ALA A 166 4.41 -7.60 3.41
CA ALA A 166 4.22 -7.39 4.84
C ALA A 166 5.20 -8.28 5.61
N ILE A 167 5.73 -7.77 6.73
CA ILE A 167 6.71 -8.46 7.56
C ILE A 167 6.06 -8.82 8.89
N ASP A 168 6.12 -10.09 9.26
CA ASP A 168 5.69 -10.62 10.55
C ASP A 168 6.93 -11.17 11.26
N ASP A 169 7.55 -10.34 12.07
CA ASP A 169 8.71 -10.74 12.86
C ASP A 169 8.34 -11.55 14.11
N THR A 170 7.07 -11.51 14.53
CA THR A 170 6.57 -12.20 15.71
C THR A 170 6.44 -13.68 15.41
N ASN A 171 5.89 -14.01 14.24
CA ASN A 171 5.78 -15.39 13.75
C ASN A 171 6.88 -15.75 12.74
N ASN A 172 7.80 -14.82 12.45
CA ASN A 172 8.97 -15.02 11.59
C ASN A 172 8.61 -15.37 10.14
N PHE A 173 7.65 -14.65 9.55
CA PHE A 173 7.21 -14.77 8.16
C PHE A 173 7.37 -13.46 7.38
N ILE A 174 7.61 -13.58 6.07
CA ILE A 174 7.36 -12.54 5.08
C ILE A 174 6.14 -12.92 4.26
N TYR A 175 5.24 -11.97 4.05
CA TYR A 175 4.06 -12.11 3.20
C TYR A 175 4.20 -11.23 1.95
N TRP A 176 3.65 -11.68 0.83
CA TRP A 176 3.53 -10.84 -0.36
C TRP A 176 2.33 -11.20 -1.22
N SER A 177 1.87 -10.20 -1.96
CA SER A 177 0.90 -10.36 -3.03
C SER A 177 1.65 -10.60 -4.32
N SER A 178 1.43 -11.74 -4.94
CA SER A 178 1.98 -12.09 -6.24
C SER A 178 1.00 -11.69 -7.33
N ASP A 179 1.47 -10.95 -8.33
CA ASP A 179 0.66 -10.57 -9.49
C ASP A 179 0.30 -11.74 -10.43
N GLY A 180 1.04 -12.84 -10.35
CA GLY A 180 0.81 -14.02 -11.20
C GLY A 180 1.37 -13.89 -12.62
N GLY A 181 2.18 -12.85 -12.85
CA GLY A 181 2.93 -12.61 -14.08
C GLY A 181 2.43 -11.46 -14.94
N ALA A 182 3.27 -11.06 -15.90
CA ALA A 182 3.00 -9.97 -16.84
C ALA A 182 1.99 -10.33 -17.96
N ASP A 183 1.35 -11.51 -17.90
CA ASP A 183 0.30 -11.86 -18.86
C ASP A 183 -1.01 -11.18 -18.47
N PHE A 184 -1.13 -9.92 -18.90
CA PHE A 184 -2.31 -9.07 -18.68
C PHE A 184 -3.60 -9.66 -19.28
N ALA A 185 -3.53 -10.72 -20.11
CA ALA A 185 -4.69 -11.38 -20.70
C ALA A 185 -5.38 -12.37 -19.75
N LEU A 186 -4.76 -12.76 -18.62
CA LEU A 186 -5.31 -13.71 -17.65
C LEU A 186 -5.46 -13.05 -16.27
N PRO A 187 -6.57 -12.34 -16.00
CA PRO A 187 -6.74 -11.50 -14.80
C PRO A 187 -6.86 -12.26 -13.46
N HIS A 188 -6.80 -13.60 -13.45
CA HIS A 188 -7.05 -14.47 -12.28
C HIS A 188 -5.83 -15.26 -11.83
N ARG A 189 -4.60 -14.76 -12.03
CA ARG A 189 -3.37 -15.47 -11.66
C ARG A 189 -2.75 -14.99 -10.34
N GLY A 190 -3.36 -14.00 -9.69
CA GLY A 190 -2.84 -13.43 -8.45
C GLY A 190 -2.90 -14.43 -7.30
N SER A 191 -1.97 -14.29 -6.36
CA SER A 191 -1.95 -15.10 -5.14
C SER A 191 -1.45 -14.32 -3.93
N ILE A 192 -1.86 -14.74 -2.75
CA ILE A 192 -1.26 -14.31 -1.49
C ILE A 192 -0.32 -15.43 -1.05
N ARG A 193 0.91 -15.06 -0.68
CA ARG A 193 1.97 -16.02 -0.36
C ARG A 193 2.70 -15.61 0.90
N ARG A 194 3.33 -16.60 1.54
CA ARG A 194 4.31 -16.35 2.60
C ARG A 194 5.49 -17.29 2.50
N ALA A 195 6.56 -16.94 3.20
CA ALA A 195 7.69 -17.80 3.45
C ALA A 195 8.30 -17.45 4.81
N PRO A 196 9.08 -18.34 5.43
CA PRO A 196 9.88 -17.97 6.59
C PRO A 196 10.68 -16.70 6.32
N LEU A 197 10.83 -15.83 7.32
CA LEU A 197 11.63 -14.61 7.25
C LEU A 197 13.13 -14.95 7.31
N GLN A 198 13.57 -15.74 6.33
CA GLN A 198 14.93 -16.21 6.13
C GLN A 198 15.33 -15.97 4.68
N ALA A 199 16.49 -15.34 4.47
CA ALA A 199 16.98 -15.04 3.14
C ALA A 199 17.15 -16.32 2.30
N ASN A 200 16.79 -16.22 1.02
CA ASN A 200 16.90 -17.29 0.01
C ASN A 200 16.14 -18.59 0.36
N THR A 201 15.15 -18.52 1.25
CA THR A 201 14.31 -19.68 1.54
C THR A 201 13.54 -20.14 0.30
N THR A 202 13.33 -21.45 0.18
CA THR A 202 12.49 -22.07 -0.86
C THR A 202 11.15 -22.56 -0.30
N ALA A 203 10.94 -22.46 1.02
CA ALA A 203 9.71 -22.88 1.70
C ALA A 203 8.59 -21.85 1.51
N ILE A 204 8.13 -21.72 0.27
CA ILE A 204 7.06 -20.78 -0.11
C ILE A 204 5.70 -21.47 0.00
N GLU A 205 4.79 -20.87 0.76
CA GLU A 205 3.40 -21.28 0.88
C GLU A 205 2.50 -20.38 0.03
N VAL A 206 1.52 -20.98 -0.64
CA VAL A 206 0.43 -20.26 -1.32
C VAL A 206 -0.77 -20.26 -0.40
N LEU A 207 -1.10 -19.10 0.13
CA LEU A 207 -2.17 -18.92 1.11
C LEU A 207 -3.53 -18.71 0.45
N ALA A 208 -3.54 -18.02 -0.68
CA ALA A 208 -4.71 -17.79 -1.50
C ALA A 208 -4.34 -17.74 -2.98
N GLN A 209 -5.24 -18.17 -3.86
CA GLN A 209 -5.07 -18.19 -5.30
C GLN A 209 -6.30 -17.58 -5.99
N ASP A 210 -6.25 -17.46 -7.32
CA ASP A 210 -7.32 -16.87 -8.14
C ASP A 210 -7.67 -15.42 -7.74
N ILE A 211 -6.68 -14.71 -7.18
CA ILE A 211 -6.84 -13.34 -6.72
C ILE A 211 -6.76 -12.38 -7.90
N ILE A 212 -7.73 -11.46 -7.98
CA ILE A 212 -7.81 -10.47 -9.05
C ILE A 212 -6.87 -9.31 -8.71
N TYR A 213 -5.77 -9.20 -9.45
CA TYR A 213 -4.81 -8.08 -9.38
C TYR A 213 -4.56 -7.61 -7.93
N PRO A 214 -3.92 -8.44 -7.09
CA PRO A 214 -3.67 -8.06 -5.70
C PRO A 214 -2.67 -6.90 -5.65
N LEU A 215 -2.85 -6.01 -4.68
CA LEU A 215 -2.10 -4.76 -4.52
C LEU A 215 -1.35 -4.74 -3.19
N GLN A 216 -1.22 -3.56 -2.59
CA GLN A 216 -0.61 -3.35 -1.28
C GLN A 216 -1.22 -4.29 -0.24
N MET A 217 -0.41 -4.67 0.73
CA MET A 217 -0.78 -5.51 1.86
C MET A 217 -0.34 -4.86 3.16
N ARG A 218 -1.02 -5.19 4.25
CA ARG A 218 -0.66 -4.78 5.60
C ARG A 218 -0.92 -5.92 6.58
N LEU A 219 0.03 -6.15 7.48
CA LEU A 219 -0.19 -6.98 8.66
C LEU A 219 -0.66 -6.06 9.79
N SER A 220 -1.77 -6.38 10.42
CA SER A 220 -2.28 -5.62 11.56
C SER A 220 -1.68 -6.11 12.87
N GLN A 221 -1.87 -5.34 13.94
CA GLN A 221 -1.35 -5.71 15.26
C GLN A 221 -2.05 -6.94 15.84
N SER A 222 -3.30 -7.19 15.43
CA SER A 222 -4.03 -8.41 15.78
C SER A 222 -3.54 -9.66 15.04
N GLY A 223 -2.62 -9.52 14.08
CA GLY A 223 -2.10 -10.60 13.25
C GLY A 223 -2.97 -10.91 12.02
N ALA A 224 -3.98 -10.10 11.72
CA ALA A 224 -4.72 -10.20 10.47
C ALA A 224 -3.90 -9.65 9.30
N LEU A 225 -3.97 -10.35 8.17
CA LEU A 225 -3.40 -9.89 6.92
C LEU A 225 -4.49 -9.24 6.07
N TYR A 226 -4.27 -7.99 5.70
CA TYR A 226 -5.14 -7.19 4.85
C TYR A 226 -4.50 -7.00 3.48
N TRP A 227 -5.31 -7.02 2.42
CA TRP A 227 -4.85 -6.68 1.08
C TRP A 227 -5.95 -6.06 0.23
N GLY A 228 -5.52 -5.26 -0.74
CA GLY A 228 -6.39 -4.77 -1.80
C GLY A 228 -6.38 -5.68 -3.02
N GLU A 229 -7.52 -5.80 -3.69
CA GLU A 229 -7.68 -6.40 -5.01
C GLU A 229 -8.27 -5.35 -5.92
N ALA A 230 -7.62 -5.02 -7.06
CA ALA A 230 -8.26 -4.12 -7.99
C ALA A 230 -7.89 -4.26 -9.47
N ASN A 231 -8.93 -4.22 -10.30
CA ASN A 231 -8.90 -3.88 -11.71
C ASN A 231 -10.11 -2.97 -12.02
N TYR A 232 -10.42 -2.73 -13.30
CA TYR A 232 -11.55 -1.85 -13.67
C TYR A 232 -12.94 -2.37 -13.29
N THR A 233 -13.10 -3.66 -12.97
CA THR A 233 -14.41 -4.26 -12.64
C THR A 233 -14.52 -4.70 -11.19
N THR A 234 -13.40 -4.91 -10.52
CA THR A 234 -13.33 -5.39 -9.13
C THR A 234 -12.46 -4.42 -8.35
N ALA A 235 -12.94 -3.96 -7.20
CA ALA A 235 -12.13 -3.26 -6.21
C ALA A 235 -12.60 -3.74 -4.83
N ALA A 236 -11.73 -4.36 -4.05
CA ALA A 236 -12.07 -4.91 -2.74
C ALA A 236 -10.92 -4.82 -1.73
N LEU A 237 -11.24 -4.49 -0.49
CA LEU A 237 -10.39 -4.69 0.68
C LEU A 237 -10.74 -6.03 1.32
N ARG A 238 -9.72 -6.86 1.51
CA ARG A 238 -9.83 -8.23 2.03
C ARG A 238 -9.10 -8.37 3.35
N ARG A 239 -9.50 -9.38 4.14
CA ARG A 239 -8.81 -9.79 5.36
C ARG A 239 -8.81 -11.31 5.49
N ALA A 240 -7.74 -11.85 6.05
CA ALA A 240 -7.67 -13.23 6.52
C ALA A 240 -6.70 -13.37 7.71
N TYR A 241 -6.89 -14.42 8.51
CA TYR A 241 -5.98 -14.80 9.60
C TYR A 241 -5.30 -16.12 9.26
N PHE A 242 -4.00 -16.05 8.92
CA PHE A 242 -3.25 -17.23 8.53
C PHE A 242 -2.52 -17.82 9.74
N ALA A 243 -2.91 -19.03 10.13
CA ALA A 243 -2.30 -19.74 11.26
C ALA A 243 -0.78 -19.88 11.07
N PRO A 244 0.06 -19.43 12.03
CA PRO A 244 1.51 -19.47 11.89
C PRO A 244 2.14 -20.83 12.24
N ASP A 245 1.39 -21.71 12.91
CA ASP A 245 1.86 -22.95 13.52
C ASP A 245 1.77 -24.18 12.61
N ARG A 246 1.32 -24.00 11.37
CA ARG A 246 1.22 -25.08 10.36
C ARG A 246 1.40 -24.54 8.94
N VAL A 247 1.78 -25.44 8.04
CA VAL A 247 1.78 -25.19 6.60
C VAL A 247 0.32 -25.08 6.12
N LEU A 248 0.03 -24.05 5.33
CA LEU A 248 -1.31 -23.80 4.78
C LEU A 248 -1.35 -24.09 3.28
N GLN A 249 -2.51 -24.55 2.82
CA GLN A 249 -2.87 -24.69 1.41
C GLN A 249 -3.95 -23.65 1.04
N PRO A 250 -4.09 -23.31 -0.25
CA PRO A 250 -5.17 -22.43 -0.70
C PRO A 250 -6.54 -22.99 -0.29
N GLY A 251 -7.33 -22.17 0.39
CA GLY A 251 -8.67 -22.55 0.89
C GLY A 251 -8.70 -23.04 2.34
N ASP A 252 -7.55 -23.23 3.00
CA ASP A 252 -7.49 -23.60 4.42
C ASP A 252 -7.98 -22.47 5.36
N THR A 253 -8.03 -21.24 4.86
CA THR A 253 -8.35 -20.03 5.62
C THR A 253 -9.48 -19.28 4.91
N GLU A 254 -10.48 -18.88 5.68
CA GLU A 254 -11.56 -18.03 5.17
C GLU A 254 -11.04 -16.62 4.85
N ILE A 255 -11.47 -16.10 3.70
CA ILE A 255 -11.11 -14.76 3.23
C ILE A 255 -12.36 -13.90 3.28
N GLU A 256 -12.30 -12.85 4.09
CA GLU A 256 -13.41 -11.91 4.25
C GLU A 256 -13.30 -10.76 3.23
N THR A 257 -14.44 -10.36 2.65
CA THR A 257 -14.56 -9.07 1.94
C THR A 257 -15.07 -8.04 2.93
N LEU A 258 -14.24 -7.07 3.28
CA LEU A 258 -14.63 -6.02 4.23
C LEU A 258 -15.30 -4.83 3.54
N PHE A 259 -14.80 -4.46 2.36
CA PHE A 259 -15.31 -3.34 1.59
C PHE A 259 -15.08 -3.60 0.11
N SER A 260 -16.07 -3.31 -0.75
CA SER A 260 -15.90 -3.52 -2.19
C SER A 260 -16.82 -2.65 -3.05
N ASN A 261 -16.46 -2.49 -4.32
CA ASN A 261 -17.31 -1.83 -5.31
C ASN A 261 -18.63 -2.57 -5.58
N LYS A 262 -18.75 -3.86 -5.21
CA LYS A 262 -20.03 -4.59 -5.29
C LYS A 262 -21.00 -4.22 -4.17
N THR A 263 -20.45 -3.89 -3.00
CA THR A 263 -21.24 -3.52 -1.80
C THR A 263 -21.44 -2.02 -1.69
N HIS A 264 -20.49 -1.22 -2.21
CA HIS A 264 -20.48 0.24 -2.14
C HIS A 264 -20.05 0.86 -3.50
N PRO A 265 -20.78 0.58 -4.60
CA PRO A 265 -20.43 1.06 -5.95
C PRO A 265 -20.35 2.57 -6.06
N GLU A 266 -21.14 3.29 -5.27
CA GLU A 266 -21.18 4.76 -5.21
C GLU A 266 -19.93 5.36 -4.55
N LEU A 267 -19.31 4.64 -3.60
CA LEU A 267 -18.12 5.09 -2.90
C LEU A 267 -16.84 4.71 -3.65
N LEU A 268 -16.78 3.49 -4.19
CA LEU A 268 -15.61 2.91 -4.85
C LEU A 268 -15.86 2.60 -6.34
N PRO A 269 -16.07 3.63 -7.19
CA PRO A 269 -16.27 3.43 -8.62
C PRO A 269 -14.97 3.13 -9.38
N TYR A 270 -13.82 3.24 -8.71
CA TYR A 270 -12.50 3.16 -9.30
C TYR A 270 -11.66 2.04 -8.66
N PRO A 271 -10.64 1.54 -9.37
CA PRO A 271 -9.62 0.70 -8.77
C PRO A 271 -9.02 1.36 -7.52
N LEU A 272 -8.93 0.62 -6.42
CA LEU A 272 -8.19 1.07 -5.24
C LEU A 272 -6.68 1.06 -5.55
N THR A 273 -5.91 1.94 -4.93
CA THR A 273 -4.45 2.06 -5.10
C THR A 273 -3.68 1.75 -3.82
N GLY A 274 -4.29 2.00 -2.67
CA GLY A 274 -3.70 1.78 -1.37
C GLY A 274 -4.75 1.91 -0.27
N PHE A 275 -4.37 1.54 0.94
CA PHE A 275 -5.22 1.71 2.12
C PHE A 275 -4.39 1.86 3.38
N ALA A 276 -5.01 2.39 4.43
CA ALA A 276 -4.50 2.45 5.80
C ALA A 276 -5.61 2.02 6.76
N LEU A 277 -5.24 1.51 7.92
CA LEU A 277 -6.17 1.03 8.95
C LEU A 277 -6.15 1.98 10.15
N SER A 278 -7.28 2.12 10.84
CA SER A 278 -7.29 2.69 12.18
C SER A 278 -6.57 1.75 13.17
N SER A 279 -6.08 2.29 14.28
CA SER A 279 -5.38 1.51 15.32
C SER A 279 -6.20 0.35 15.87
N ASN A 280 -7.53 0.53 15.96
CA ASN A 280 -8.48 -0.48 16.40
C ASN A 280 -9.05 -1.35 15.27
N GLU A 281 -8.59 -1.16 14.02
CA GLU A 281 -8.99 -1.93 12.84
C GLU A 281 -10.49 -1.87 12.50
N GLU A 282 -11.24 -0.90 13.06
CA GLU A 282 -12.66 -0.69 12.78
C GLU A 282 -12.92 0.17 11.53
N LYS A 283 -11.90 0.91 11.07
CA LYS A 283 -11.97 1.77 9.90
C LYS A 283 -10.77 1.56 8.99
N ALA A 284 -10.97 1.80 7.70
CA ALA A 284 -9.90 1.96 6.74
C ALA A 284 -10.05 3.27 5.98
N TRP A 285 -8.91 3.86 5.59
CA TRP A 285 -8.87 4.89 4.56
C TRP A 285 -8.35 4.28 3.29
N ILE A 286 -9.15 4.33 2.22
CA ILE A 286 -8.86 3.69 0.94
C ILE A 286 -8.65 4.78 -0.10
N THR A 287 -7.54 4.71 -0.84
CA THR A 287 -7.30 5.56 -2.00
C THR A 287 -7.78 4.84 -3.25
N ALA A 288 -8.45 5.54 -4.16
CA ALA A 288 -8.95 4.97 -5.41
C ALA A 288 -8.85 5.98 -6.56
N VAL A 289 -8.44 5.53 -7.74
CA VAL A 289 -8.14 6.43 -8.87
C VAL A 289 -8.61 5.88 -10.20
N ASP A 290 -9.05 6.79 -11.06
CA ASP A 290 -9.24 6.56 -12.49
C ASP A 290 -8.29 7.46 -13.27
N ASP A 291 -7.24 6.85 -13.80
CA ASP A 291 -6.22 7.52 -14.61
C ASP A 291 -6.79 8.09 -15.93
N PHE A 292 -7.90 7.54 -16.46
CA PHE A 292 -8.49 8.01 -17.72
C PHE A 292 -9.24 9.32 -17.56
N THR A 293 -10.05 9.42 -16.50
CA THR A 293 -10.80 10.65 -16.21
C THR A 293 -10.03 11.62 -15.32
N ASN A 294 -8.86 11.21 -14.83
CA ASN A 294 -8.08 11.93 -13.84
C ASN A 294 -8.89 12.22 -12.57
N SER A 295 -9.61 11.21 -12.10
CA SER A 295 -10.46 11.27 -10.90
C SER A 295 -9.85 10.43 -9.78
N GLY A 296 -10.04 10.84 -8.53
CA GLY A 296 -9.39 10.26 -7.39
C GLY A 296 -10.20 10.49 -6.12
N ARG A 297 -10.17 9.51 -5.22
CA ARG A 297 -10.89 9.55 -3.95
C ARG A 297 -10.05 9.07 -2.79
N ILE A 298 -10.34 9.61 -1.63
CA ILE A 298 -10.03 8.99 -0.34
C ILE A 298 -11.37 8.68 0.32
N ILE A 299 -11.56 7.43 0.73
CA ILE A 299 -12.81 6.89 1.28
C ILE A 299 -12.51 6.42 2.70
N GLU A 300 -13.34 6.83 3.66
CA GLU A 300 -13.39 6.22 4.99
C GLU A 300 -14.36 5.05 4.89
N ALA A 301 -13.85 3.83 4.98
CA ALA A 301 -14.63 2.60 5.01
C ALA A 301 -14.78 2.12 6.45
N SER A 302 -16.01 1.84 6.88
CA SER A 302 -16.23 1.12 8.13
C SER A 302 -16.06 -0.38 7.91
N LEU A 303 -15.28 -1.02 8.78
CA LEU A 303 -14.99 -2.46 8.73
C LEU A 303 -15.80 -3.26 9.77
N SER A 304 -16.55 -2.58 10.65
CA SER A 304 -17.31 -3.16 11.76
C SER A 304 -18.80 -2.78 11.75
N GLY A 305 -19.33 -2.36 10.59
CA GLY A 305 -20.77 -2.15 10.39
C GLY A 305 -21.29 -0.73 10.66
N GLY A 306 -20.40 0.26 10.71
CA GLY A 306 -20.75 1.69 10.69
C GLY A 306 -20.92 2.25 9.27
N GLU A 307 -21.17 3.55 9.17
CA GLU A 307 -21.27 4.23 7.87
C GLU A 307 -19.90 4.44 7.23
N SER A 308 -19.85 4.27 5.91
CA SER A 308 -18.71 4.60 5.07
C SER A 308 -18.99 5.90 4.31
N ARG A 309 -17.95 6.70 4.04
CA ARG A 309 -18.12 8.02 3.40
C ARG A 309 -16.92 8.40 2.54
N ILE A 310 -17.16 9.32 1.62
CA ILE A 310 -16.09 9.96 0.85
C ILE A 310 -15.46 11.06 1.71
N VAL A 311 -14.15 10.98 1.92
CA VAL A 311 -13.34 12.02 2.59
C VAL A 311 -12.86 13.05 1.57
N ILE A 312 -12.38 12.58 0.41
CA ILE A 312 -11.95 13.42 -0.72
C ILE A 312 -12.61 12.89 -1.99
N ASN A 313 -13.23 13.78 -2.76
CA ASN A 313 -13.93 13.45 -4.00
C ASN A 313 -13.39 14.18 -5.24
N ASN A 314 -12.33 14.98 -5.12
CA ASN A 314 -11.96 15.95 -6.14
C ASN A 314 -10.44 16.10 -6.31
N THR A 315 -9.96 15.78 -7.50
CA THR A 315 -8.56 15.88 -7.93
C THR A 315 -8.11 17.29 -8.34
N THR A 316 -8.93 18.31 -8.11
CA THR A 316 -8.48 19.71 -8.17
C THR A 316 -7.95 20.21 -6.82
N LEU A 317 -8.40 19.60 -5.71
CA LEU A 317 -7.88 19.86 -4.37
C LEU A 317 -6.67 18.96 -4.04
N THR A 318 -6.60 17.79 -4.67
CA THR A 318 -5.52 16.79 -4.53
C THR A 318 -5.06 16.32 -5.90
N GLY A 319 -3.87 15.75 -6.05
CA GLY A 319 -3.62 14.88 -7.21
C GLY A 319 -4.44 13.57 -7.13
N LEU A 320 -4.02 12.58 -7.92
CA LEU A 320 -4.47 11.20 -7.85
C LEU A 320 -3.80 10.50 -6.66
N PRO A 321 -4.55 10.14 -5.60
CA PRO A 321 -3.96 9.53 -4.42
C PRO A 321 -3.48 8.09 -4.70
N ILE A 322 -2.24 7.80 -4.36
CA ILE A 322 -1.55 6.53 -4.69
C ILE A 322 -1.26 5.67 -3.46
N GLY A 323 -1.14 6.26 -2.28
CA GLY A 323 -0.86 5.57 -1.03
C GLY A 323 -1.24 6.43 0.15
N VAL A 324 -1.57 5.79 1.27
CA VAL A 324 -2.12 6.44 2.46
C VAL A 324 -1.62 5.75 3.73
N GLU A 325 -1.41 6.54 4.78
CA GLU A 325 -1.10 6.13 6.15
C GLU A 325 -2.01 6.90 7.12
N TYR A 326 -2.40 6.25 8.22
CA TYR A 326 -3.12 6.87 9.32
C TYR A 326 -2.23 6.86 10.56
N ILE A 327 -2.03 8.03 11.16
CA ILE A 327 -1.02 8.25 12.19
C ILE A 327 -1.66 9.01 13.36
N ILE A 328 -1.47 8.50 14.58
CA ILE A 328 -1.98 9.07 15.84
C ILE A 328 -0.86 9.83 16.55
#